data_AF-A0A3D2V6P5-F1
#
_entry.id   AF-A0A3D2V6P5-F1
#
_cell.length_a   1.000
_cell.length_b   1.000
_cell.length_c   1.000
_cell.angle_alpha   90.00
_cell.angle_beta   90.00
_cell.angle_gamma   90.00
#
_symmetry.space_group_name_H-M   'P 1'
#
loop_
_entity.id
_entity.type
_entity.pdbx_description
1 polymer ?
#
loop_
_entity_poly.entity_id
_entity_poly.type
_entity_poly.pdbx_seq_one_letter_code
_entity_poly.pdbx_strand_id
1 'polypeptide(L)'
;RSDWKLELCAGSGGWSSPRPNRDETSKLTAVQLYNLKNDISETTNVVADHLNVATDLLGLLQSYVKNGRSTSGESQENAVDVDVFRVNARAGKFFSSK
;
A
#
# COMPACT_ATOMS: atom_id res chain seq x y z
N ARG A 1 14.27 0.00 -6.84
CA ARG A 1 12.88 0.06 -6.32
C ARG A 1 11.97 0.98 -7.15
N SER A 2 12.48 1.79 -8.09
CA SER A 2 11.72 2.73 -8.93
C SER A 2 10.56 2.14 -9.71
N ASP A 3 10.62 0.84 -10.00
CA ASP A 3 9.69 0.19 -10.93
C ASP A 3 8.48 -0.41 -10.21
N TRP A 4 8.44 -0.40 -8.87
CA TRP A 4 7.41 -1.08 -8.10
C TRP A 4 6.45 -0.11 -7.44
N LYS A 5 5.16 -0.41 -7.53
CA LYS A 5 4.10 0.31 -6.84
C LYS A 5 3.38 -0.62 -5.87
N LEU A 6 3.32 -0.21 -4.61
CA LEU A 6 2.55 -0.88 -3.55
C LEU A 6 1.29 -0.05 -3.25
N GLU A 7 0.15 -0.72 -3.14
CA GLU A 7 -1.10 -0.13 -2.69
C GLU A 7 -1.67 -0.95 -1.51
N LEU A 8 -2.02 -0.27 -0.42
CA LEU A 8 -2.61 -0.88 0.78
C LEU A 8 -4.14 -0.90 0.73
N CYS A 9 -4.73 -0.94 -0.46
CA CYS A 9 -6.17 -0.96 -0.70
C CYS A 9 -6.56 -2.09 -1.65
N ALA A 10 -7.81 -2.54 -1.57
CA ALA A 10 -8.37 -3.59 -2.42
C ALA A 10 -8.96 -3.07 -3.75
N GLY A 11 -8.83 -1.78 -4.03
CA GLY A 11 -9.28 -1.11 -5.25
C GLY A 11 -8.41 0.11 -5.52
N SER A 12 -8.88 1.11 -6.25
CA SER A 12 -8.06 2.26 -6.71
C SER A 12 -7.53 3.19 -5.60
N GLY A 13 -8.01 3.06 -4.36
CA GLY A 13 -7.62 3.95 -3.25
C GLY A 13 -8.12 5.40 -3.39
N GLY A 14 -8.92 5.69 -4.42
CA GLY A 14 -9.47 7.01 -4.71
C GLY A 14 -10.77 7.35 -3.97
N TRP A 15 -11.20 8.61 -4.11
CA TRP A 15 -12.51 9.11 -3.64
C TRP A 15 -13.64 8.92 -4.68
N SER A 16 -13.33 8.39 -5.86
CA SER A 16 -14.27 8.02 -6.92
C SER A 16 -14.83 6.60 -6.70
N SER A 17 -15.93 6.28 -7.39
CA SER A 17 -16.49 4.92 -7.33
C SER A 17 -15.49 3.89 -7.88
N PRO A 18 -15.34 2.71 -7.25
CA PRO A 18 -15.99 2.27 -6.01
C PRO A 18 -15.27 2.80 -4.76
N ARG A 19 -16.06 3.26 -3.78
CA ARG A 19 -15.58 3.74 -2.47
C ARG A 19 -15.24 2.56 -1.53
N PRO A 20 -14.30 2.73 -0.57
CA PRO A 20 -14.12 1.78 0.53
C PRO A 20 -15.44 1.57 1.30
N ASN A 21 -15.74 0.34 1.72
CA ASN A 21 -17.01 -0.10 2.36
C ASN A 21 -18.26 -0.18 1.47
N ARG A 22 -18.12 -0.33 0.14
CA ARG A 22 -19.16 -0.98 -0.69
C ARG A 22 -18.72 -2.41 -1.00
N ASP A 23 -19.69 -3.33 -1.06
CA ASP A 23 -19.51 -4.79 -1.20
C ASP A 23 -18.56 -5.24 -2.33
N GLU A 24 -18.36 -4.39 -3.33
CA GLU A 24 -17.58 -4.65 -4.54
C GLU A 24 -16.09 -4.94 -4.28
N THR A 25 -15.50 -4.45 -3.18
CA THR A 25 -14.06 -4.64 -2.88
C THR A 25 -13.77 -5.70 -1.80
N SER A 26 -14.82 -6.31 -1.24
CA SER A 26 -14.70 -7.33 -0.19
C SER A 26 -14.02 -8.61 -0.70
N LYS A 27 -14.24 -8.94 -1.98
CA LYS A 27 -13.68 -10.11 -2.67
C LYS A 27 -12.29 -9.87 -3.28
N LEU A 28 -11.85 -8.61 -3.35
CA LEU A 28 -10.57 -8.24 -3.92
C LEU A 28 -9.44 -8.38 -2.89
N THR A 29 -8.24 -8.67 -3.39
CA THR A 29 -7.03 -8.78 -2.57
C THR A 29 -6.79 -7.46 -1.83
N ALA A 30 -6.54 -7.54 -0.52
CA ALA A 30 -6.43 -6.36 0.33
C ALA A 30 -5.20 -5.48 0.03
N VAL A 31 -4.22 -6.01 -0.70
CA VAL A 31 -2.96 -5.37 -1.06
C VAL A 31 -2.72 -5.61 -2.54
N GLN A 32 -2.18 -4.61 -3.22
CA GLN A 32 -1.80 -4.69 -4.63
C GLN A 32 -0.34 -4.34 -4.80
N LEU A 33 0.35 -5.09 -5.66
CA LEU A 33 1.73 -4.83 -6.05
C LEU A 33 1.84 -4.92 -7.57
N TYR A 34 2.39 -3.87 -8.18
CA TYR A 34 2.58 -3.78 -9.63
C TYR A 34 4.04 -3.51 -9.97
N ASN A 35 4.51 -4.10 -11.07
CA ASN A 35 5.80 -3.79 -11.68
C ASN A 35 5.57 -2.84 -12.88
N LEU A 36 5.67 -1.54 -12.65
CA LEU A 36 5.42 -0.47 -13.61
C LEU A 36 6.37 -0.49 -14.81
N LYS A 37 7.53 -1.14 -14.72
CA LYS A 37 8.41 -1.32 -15.87
C LYS A 37 7.78 -2.21 -16.94
N ASN A 38 6.99 -3.20 -16.52
CA ASN A 38 6.37 -4.18 -17.41
C ASN A 38 4.86 -3.95 -17.56
N ASP A 39 4.22 -3.32 -16.58
CA ASP A 39 2.79 -3.11 -16.47
C ASP A 39 2.49 -1.70 -15.93
N ILE A 40 2.75 -0.69 -16.77
CA ILE A 40 2.50 0.72 -16.43
C ILE A 40 1.00 1.02 -16.24
N SER A 41 0.13 0.16 -16.78
CA SER A 41 -1.33 0.29 -16.68
C SER A 41 -1.93 -0.40 -15.46
N GLU A 42 -1.10 -1.02 -14.59
CA GLU A 42 -1.52 -1.59 -13.31
C GLU A 42 -2.62 -2.65 -13.44
N THR A 43 -2.47 -3.51 -14.44
CA THR A 43 -3.48 -4.52 -14.81
C THR A 43 -3.30 -5.84 -14.07
N THR A 44 -2.08 -6.15 -13.65
CA THR A 44 -1.71 -7.46 -13.09
C THR A 44 -1.13 -7.31 -11.69
N ASN A 45 -1.93 -7.63 -10.67
CA ASN A 45 -1.46 -7.65 -9.28
C ASN A 45 -0.58 -8.88 -9.03
N VAL A 46 0.71 -8.66 -8.79
CA VAL A 46 1.72 -9.70 -8.61
C VAL A 46 2.17 -9.87 -7.15
N VAL A 47 1.38 -9.40 -6.18
CA VAL A 47 1.75 -9.42 -4.75
C VAL A 47 2.00 -10.83 -4.21
N ALA A 48 1.27 -11.83 -4.71
CA ALA A 48 1.38 -13.21 -4.23
C ALA A 48 2.77 -13.82 -4.52
N ASP A 49 3.38 -13.44 -5.65
CA ASP A 49 4.65 -13.99 -6.12
C ASP A 49 5.87 -13.15 -5.64
N HIS A 50 5.63 -11.93 -5.18
CA HIS A 50 6.68 -10.97 -4.80
C HIS A 50 6.47 -10.37 -3.40
N LEU A 51 6.11 -11.21 -2.43
CA LEU A 51 5.87 -10.79 -1.04
C LEU A 51 7.05 -10.05 -0.42
N ASN A 52 8.29 -10.46 -0.73
CA ASN A 52 9.50 -9.78 -0.26
C ASN A 52 9.56 -8.31 -0.74
N VAL A 53 9.17 -8.05 -1.98
CA VAL A 53 9.13 -6.70 -2.55
C VAL A 53 8.02 -5.88 -1.87
N ALA A 54 6.85 -6.48 -1.65
CA ALA A 54 5.75 -5.83 -0.95
C ALA A 54 6.13 -5.44 0.48
N THR A 55 6.77 -6.35 1.23
CA THR A 55 7.25 -6.10 2.59
C THR A 55 8.31 -5.00 2.65
N ASP A 56 9.25 -4.99 1.70
CA ASP A 56 10.27 -3.95 1.58
C ASP A 56 9.67 -2.55 1.36
N LEU A 57 8.67 -2.45 0.48
CA LEU A 57 7.97 -1.20 0.19
C LEU A 57 7.08 -0.77 1.36
N LEU A 58 6.46 -1.71 2.07
CA LEU A 58 5.73 -1.42 3.29
C LEU A 58 6.66 -0.83 4.35
N GLY A 59 7.84 -1.43 4.56
CA GLY A 59 8.84 -0.89 5.48
C GLY A 59 9.31 0.51 5.08
N LEU A 60 9.47 0.77 3.78
CA LEU A 60 9.78 2.10 3.27
C LEU A 60 8.65 3.10 3.57
N LEU A 61 7.40 2.76 3.28
CA LEU A 61 6.24 3.59 3.59
C LEU A 61 6.14 3.91 5.09
N GLN A 62 6.30 2.89 5.94
CA GLN A 62 6.30 3.07 7.41
C GLN A 62 7.44 3.97 7.87
N SER A 63 8.62 3.90 7.23
CA SER A 63 9.72 4.81 7.52
C SER A 63 9.38 6.26 7.19
N TYR A 64 8.64 6.50 6.11
CA TYR A 64 8.19 7.85 5.75
C TYR A 64 7.20 8.41 6.76
N VAL A 65 6.26 7.58 7.21
CA VAL A 65 5.34 7.95 8.28
C VAL A 65 6.10 8.25 9.57
N LYS A 66 7.02 7.37 9.98
CA LYS A 66 7.83 7.55 11.18
C LYS A 66 8.65 8.85 11.16
N ASN A 67 9.24 9.18 10.01
CA ASN A 67 10.08 10.36 9.86
C ASN A 67 9.26 11.63 9.56
N GLY A 68 7.95 11.50 9.34
CA GLY A 68 7.06 12.58 8.90
C GLY A 68 7.36 13.11 7.48
N ARG A 69 8.19 12.40 6.71
CA ARG A 69 8.64 12.82 5.37
C ARG A 69 9.31 11.69 4.59
N SER A 70 9.35 11.85 3.26
CA SER A 70 10.01 10.94 2.33
C SER A 70 11.34 11.44 1.76
N THR A 71 11.71 12.69 2.05
CA THR A 71 12.92 13.35 1.55
C THR A 71 13.98 13.48 2.64
N SER A 72 15.23 13.69 2.24
CA SER A 72 16.37 13.76 3.16
C SER A 72 16.34 14.98 4.10
N GLY A 73 16.80 14.80 5.33
CA GLY A 73 16.96 15.81 6.38
C GLY A 73 16.26 15.38 7.68
N GLU A 74 16.14 16.32 8.61
CA GLU A 74 15.58 16.05 9.94
C GLU A 74 14.14 15.53 9.89
N SER A 75 13.80 14.69 10.86
CA SER A 75 12.44 14.16 11.04
C SER A 75 11.47 15.27 11.41
N GLN A 76 10.22 15.15 10.96
CA GLN A 76 9.15 16.11 11.21
C GLN A 76 7.98 15.43 11.90
N GLU A 77 7.20 16.21 12.65
CA GLU A 77 5.97 15.70 13.25
C GLU A 77 4.86 15.58 12.19
N ASN A 78 4.12 14.47 12.23
CA ASN A 78 2.88 14.36 11.47
C ASN A 78 1.80 15.23 12.13
N ALA A 79 0.86 15.74 11.33
CA ALA A 79 -0.29 16.50 11.85
C ALA A 79 -1.20 15.66 12.78
N VAL A 80 -1.19 14.33 12.62
CA VAL A 80 -1.94 13.36 13.42
C VAL A 80 -1.15 12.07 13.56
N ASP A 81 -1.52 11.22 14.52
CA ASP A 81 -1.06 9.84 14.56
C ASP A 81 -1.53 9.08 13.32
N VAL A 82 -0.59 8.45 12.63
CA VAL A 82 -0.84 7.75 11.37
C VAL A 82 -0.79 6.24 11.59
N ASP A 83 -1.94 5.60 11.40
CA ASP A 83 -2.03 4.15 11.19
C ASP A 83 -2.25 3.89 9.69
N VAL A 84 -1.23 3.34 9.02
CA VAL A 84 -1.25 3.04 7.58
C VAL A 84 -2.30 2.00 7.18
N PHE A 85 -2.87 1.27 8.14
CA PHE A 85 -3.90 0.26 7.90
C PHE A 85 -5.30 0.69 8.37
N ARG A 86 -5.47 1.91 8.90
CA ARG A 86 -6.72 2.38 9.51
C ARG A 86 -7.96 2.16 8.65
N VAL A 87 -7.84 2.44 7.35
CA VAL A 87 -8.96 2.32 6.39
C VAL A 87 -9.08 0.92 5.76
N ASN A 88 -8.07 0.07 5.91
CA ASN A 88 -8.05 -1.28 5.36
C ASN A 88 -7.29 -2.24 6.28
N ALA A 89 -7.90 -2.59 7.41
CA ALA A 89 -7.30 -3.51 8.38
C ALA A 89 -6.98 -4.90 7.79
N ARG A 90 -7.59 -5.29 6.66
CA ARG A 90 -7.25 -6.54 5.95
C ARG A 90 -5.83 -6.52 5.39
N ALA A 91 -5.32 -5.35 5.00
CA ALA A 91 -3.92 -5.21 4.55
C ALA A 91 -2.94 -5.47 5.70
N GLY A 92 -3.20 -4.98 6.91
CA GLY A 92 -2.37 -5.32 8.07
C GLY A 92 -2.32 -6.83 8.32
N LYS A 93 -3.49 -7.49 8.30
CA LYS A 93 -3.58 -8.95 8.45
C LYS A 93 -2.85 -9.71 7.34
N PHE A 94 -2.85 -9.20 6.11
CA PHE A 94 -2.13 -9.80 4.99
C PHE A 94 -0.63 -9.93 5.27
N PHE A 95 -0.01 -8.88 5.82
CA PHE A 95 1.41 -8.87 6.16
C PHE A 95 1.75 -9.57 7.48
N SER A 96 0.80 -9.74 8.39
CA SER A 96 1.01 -10.47 9.67
C SER A 96 0.80 -11.99 9.57
N SER A 97 0.17 -12.48 8.50
CA SER A 97 -0.23 -13.88 8.32
C SER A 97 0.82 -14.74 7.59
N LYS A 98 2.01 -14.20 7.32
CA LYS A 98 3.08 -14.81 6.51
C LYS A 98 4.41 -14.55 7.19
#